data_AF-A0A9W5Z070-F1
#
_entry.id   AF-A0A9W5Z070-F1
#
_cell.length_a   1.000
_cell.length_b   1.000
_cell.length_c   1.000
_cell.angle_alpha   90.00
_cell.angle_beta   90.00
_cell.angle_gamma   90.00
#
_symmetry.space_group_name_H-M   'P 1'
#
loop_
_entity.id
_entity.type
_entity.pdbx_description
1 polymer ?
#
loop_
_entity_poly.entity_id
_entity_poly.type
_entity_poly.pdbx_seq_one_letter_code
_entity_poly.pdbx_strand_id
1 'polypeptide(L)'
;MFYPLHLLMCLLAFWAEPLLMRIEDYFERTGRWKTAQRLREKQGSWRMIDFTETSEAVISLIETDMCRHELLQREAYLKERCQRREDKELSKDDEEQLKAWHKELNELNVNIWRTEREGYIYSLKVPSSPWRRALLTRLVHPEWYLEDAVAGTVDVASGREARIGLIPWVTARVSAGVVLGLEDSSFPLKVIDWLKRVLIEML
;
A
#
# COMPACT_ATOMS: atom_id res chain seq x y z
N MET A 1 -21.52 -23.27 -1.85
CA MET A 1 -22.66 -23.03 -2.76
C MET A 1 -22.21 -22.01 -3.80
N PHE A 2 -22.16 -22.38 -5.08
CA PHE A 2 -21.86 -21.44 -6.16
C PHE A 2 -23.12 -20.64 -6.49
N TYR A 3 -23.05 -19.31 -6.36
CA TYR A 3 -24.15 -18.42 -6.72
C TYR A 3 -24.00 -18.01 -8.20
N PRO A 4 -24.91 -18.40 -9.10
CA PRO A 4 -24.81 -18.09 -10.53
C PRO A 4 -24.83 -16.59 -10.83
N LEU A 5 -25.54 -15.81 -10.01
CA LEU A 5 -25.50 -14.34 -10.04
C LEU A 5 -24.09 -13.79 -9.80
N HIS A 6 -23.31 -14.46 -8.97
CA HIS A 6 -21.97 -14.02 -8.61
C HIS A 6 -20.97 -14.25 -9.76
N LEU A 7 -21.09 -15.39 -10.46
CA LEU A 7 -20.28 -15.66 -11.66
C LEU A 7 -20.58 -14.65 -12.77
N LEU A 8 -21.86 -14.28 -12.95
CA LEU A 8 -22.25 -13.25 -13.90
C LEU A 8 -21.60 -11.90 -13.56
N MET A 9 -21.57 -11.53 -12.28
CA MET A 9 -20.91 -10.30 -11.82
C MET A 9 -19.40 -10.32 -12.09
N CYS A 10 -18.71 -11.43 -11.82
CA CYS A 10 -17.30 -11.60 -12.16
C CYS A 10 -17.04 -11.39 -13.66
N LEU A 11 -17.86 -12.01 -14.51
CA LEU A 11 -17.74 -11.87 -15.96
C LEU A 11 -17.98 -10.43 -16.41
N LEU A 12 -19.02 -9.77 -15.90
CA LEU A 12 -19.29 -8.36 -16.22
C LEU A 12 -18.13 -7.46 -15.78
N ALA A 13 -17.56 -7.68 -14.60
CA ALA A 13 -16.41 -6.93 -14.09
C ALA A 13 -15.12 -7.18 -14.91
N PHE A 14 -14.98 -8.38 -15.48
CA PHE A 14 -13.91 -8.69 -16.41
C PHE A 14 -14.08 -7.94 -17.73
N TRP A 15 -15.27 -7.99 -18.33
CA TRP A 15 -15.59 -7.28 -19.58
C TRP A 15 -15.51 -5.76 -19.45
N ALA A 16 -15.87 -5.21 -18.29
CA ALA A 16 -15.81 -3.78 -18.03
C ALA A 16 -14.40 -3.27 -17.73
N GLU A 17 -13.39 -4.14 -17.56
CA GLU A 17 -12.03 -3.73 -17.14
C GLU A 17 -11.43 -2.59 -17.97
N PRO A 18 -11.44 -2.64 -19.31
CA PRO A 18 -10.78 -1.61 -20.09
C PRO A 18 -11.41 -0.23 -19.89
N LEU A 19 -12.73 -0.19 -19.65
CA LEU A 19 -13.44 1.05 -19.35
C LEU A 19 -13.11 1.54 -17.95
N LEU A 20 -13.12 0.63 -16.96
CA LEU A 20 -12.82 0.96 -15.58
C LEU A 20 -11.39 1.47 -15.41
N MET A 21 -10.42 0.88 -16.11
CA MET A 21 -9.04 1.38 -16.17
C MET A 21 -8.95 2.80 -16.73
N ARG A 22 -9.69 3.12 -17.81
CA ARG A 22 -9.73 4.50 -18.35
C ARG A 22 -10.30 5.50 -17.33
N ILE A 23 -11.26 5.07 -16.52
CA ILE A 23 -11.85 5.90 -15.46
C ILE A 23 -10.85 6.07 -14.30
N GLU A 24 -10.15 5.01 -13.91
CA GLU A 24 -9.04 5.08 -12.95
C GLU A 24 -7.98 6.09 -13.40
N ASP A 25 -7.48 5.96 -14.63
CA ASP A 25 -6.46 6.85 -15.21
C ASP A 25 -6.93 8.31 -15.21
N TYR A 26 -8.22 8.55 -15.51
CA TYR A 26 -8.80 9.88 -15.46
C TYR A 26 -8.79 10.45 -14.03
N PHE A 27 -9.16 9.64 -13.03
CA PHE A 27 -9.07 10.06 -11.63
C PHE A 27 -7.64 10.31 -11.19
N GLU A 28 -6.66 9.51 -11.62
CA GLU A 28 -5.26 9.76 -11.30
C GLU A 28 -4.74 11.05 -11.92
N ARG A 29 -5.00 11.27 -13.23
CA ARG A 29 -4.57 12.50 -13.92
C ARG A 29 -5.17 13.77 -13.34
N THR A 30 -6.36 13.69 -12.75
CA THR A 30 -7.04 14.82 -12.10
C THR A 30 -6.68 14.97 -10.63
N GLY A 31 -5.71 14.20 -10.12
CA GLY A 31 -5.29 14.23 -8.71
C GLY A 31 -6.28 13.57 -7.74
N ARG A 32 -7.34 12.92 -8.26
CA ARG A 32 -8.38 12.22 -7.49
C ARG A 32 -8.00 10.76 -7.18
N TRP A 33 -6.75 10.52 -6.80
CA TRP A 33 -6.20 9.18 -6.55
C TRP A 33 -7.00 8.36 -5.54
N LYS A 34 -7.56 8.96 -4.48
CA LYS A 34 -8.46 8.27 -3.53
C LYS A 34 -9.68 7.66 -4.21
N THR A 35 -10.23 8.35 -5.21
CA THR A 35 -11.38 7.85 -5.97
C THR A 35 -10.97 6.68 -6.86
N ALA A 36 -9.79 6.77 -7.50
CA ALA A 36 -9.22 5.67 -8.27
C ALA A 36 -8.99 4.42 -7.40
N GLN A 37 -8.51 4.59 -6.17
CA GLN A 37 -8.28 3.48 -5.24
C GLN A 37 -9.58 2.81 -4.78
N ARG A 38 -10.60 3.58 -4.37
CA ARG A 38 -11.92 3.01 -4.03
C ARG A 38 -12.52 2.23 -5.20
N LEU A 39 -12.30 2.70 -6.43
CA LEU A 39 -12.74 2.00 -7.63
C LEU A 39 -11.99 0.67 -7.82
N ARG A 40 -10.69 0.61 -7.54
CA ARG A 40 -9.89 -0.62 -7.59
C ARG A 40 -10.29 -1.62 -6.51
N GLU A 41 -10.57 -1.15 -5.31
CA GLU A 41 -11.07 -1.98 -4.21
C GLU A 41 -12.40 -2.64 -4.59
N LYS A 42 -13.35 -1.85 -5.11
CA LYS A 42 -14.63 -2.38 -5.63
C LYS A 42 -14.42 -3.37 -6.78
N GLN A 43 -13.49 -3.10 -7.70
CA GLN A 43 -13.15 -4.05 -8.75
C GLN A 43 -12.54 -5.34 -8.21
N GLY A 44 -11.70 -5.25 -7.18
CA GLY A 44 -11.12 -6.40 -6.50
C GLY A 44 -12.20 -7.29 -5.89
N SER A 45 -13.17 -6.70 -5.21
CA SER A 45 -14.29 -7.44 -4.61
C SER A 45 -15.24 -8.05 -5.66
N TRP A 46 -15.36 -7.46 -6.85
CA TRP A 46 -16.14 -8.07 -7.95
C TRP A 46 -15.43 -9.24 -8.64
N ARG A 47 -14.09 -9.30 -8.59
CA ARG A 47 -13.32 -10.29 -9.34
C ARG A 47 -13.22 -11.63 -8.63
N MET A 48 -13.13 -11.67 -7.29
CA MET A 48 -13.09 -12.88 -6.46
C MET A 48 -12.09 -13.99 -6.87
N ILE A 49 -11.30 -13.81 -7.92
CA ILE A 49 -10.23 -14.72 -8.33
C ILE A 49 -9.08 -14.50 -7.35
N ASP A 50 -8.80 -15.53 -6.55
CA ASP A 50 -7.68 -15.64 -5.61
C ASP A 50 -7.49 -14.40 -4.73
N PHE A 51 -8.61 -13.85 -4.22
CA PHE A 51 -8.60 -12.66 -3.37
C PHE A 51 -7.68 -12.85 -2.16
N THR A 52 -7.77 -14.00 -1.49
CA THR A 52 -6.96 -14.29 -0.31
C THR A 52 -5.48 -14.31 -0.64
N GLU A 53 -5.03 -15.15 -1.57
CA GLU A 53 -3.60 -15.26 -1.92
C GLU A 53 -3.04 -13.95 -2.50
N THR A 54 -3.82 -13.26 -3.35
CA THR A 54 -3.41 -11.98 -3.92
C THR A 54 -3.33 -10.90 -2.84
N SER A 55 -4.30 -10.83 -1.93
CA SER A 55 -4.30 -9.86 -0.83
C SER A 55 -3.14 -10.13 0.14
N GLU A 56 -2.87 -11.39 0.48
CA GLU A 56 -1.73 -11.79 1.31
C GLU A 56 -0.40 -11.43 0.64
N ALA A 57 -0.26 -11.67 -0.66
CA ALA A 57 0.94 -11.28 -1.41
C ALA A 57 1.12 -9.76 -1.46
N VAL A 58 0.05 -8.99 -1.60
CA VAL A 58 0.08 -7.52 -1.59
C VAL A 58 0.44 -6.99 -0.20
N ILE A 59 -0.16 -7.52 0.86
CA ILE A 59 0.15 -7.16 2.25
C ILE A 59 1.61 -7.49 2.55
N SER A 60 2.07 -8.69 2.21
CA SER A 60 3.47 -9.11 2.40
C SER A 60 4.42 -8.17 1.67
N LEU A 61 4.10 -7.79 0.42
CA LEU A 61 4.93 -6.87 -0.36
C LEU A 61 5.00 -5.47 0.25
N ILE A 62 3.88 -5.00 0.81
CA ILE A 62 3.79 -3.73 1.55
C ILE A 62 4.67 -3.77 2.82
N GLU A 63 4.58 -4.85 3.59
CA GLU A 63 5.35 -5.04 4.82
C GLU A 63 6.85 -5.17 4.52
N THR A 64 7.22 -5.96 3.51
CA THR A 64 8.61 -6.11 3.07
C THR A 64 9.19 -4.77 2.60
N ASP A 65 8.42 -3.96 1.88
CA ASP A 65 8.85 -2.63 1.45
C ASP A 65 9.05 -1.67 2.64
N MET A 66 8.16 -1.69 3.64
CA MET A 66 8.32 -0.91 4.87
C MET A 66 9.57 -1.34 5.64
N CYS A 67 9.74 -2.64 5.88
CA CYS A 67 10.90 -3.19 6.57
C CYS A 67 12.21 -2.82 5.85
N ARG A 68 12.22 -2.91 4.51
CA ARG A 68 13.38 -2.52 3.71
C ARG A 68 13.73 -1.03 3.88
N HIS A 69 12.74 -0.14 3.90
CA HIS A 69 12.98 1.28 4.16
C HIS A 69 13.58 1.53 5.55
N GLU A 70 13.10 0.84 6.59
CA GLU A 70 13.67 0.93 7.94
C GLU A 70 15.13 0.46 7.97
N LEU A 71 15.44 -0.65 7.30
CA LEU A 71 16.81 -1.18 7.20
C LEU A 71 17.73 -0.18 6.47
N LEU A 72 17.29 0.41 5.37
CA LEU A 72 18.04 1.41 4.61
C LEU A 72 18.28 2.69 5.44
N GLN A 73 17.28 3.15 6.20
CA GLN A 73 17.44 4.30 7.10
C GLN A 73 18.46 4.01 8.20
N ARG A 74 18.39 2.81 8.80
CA ARG A 74 19.35 2.38 9.82
C ARG A 74 20.77 2.28 9.26
N GLU A 75 20.91 1.73 8.06
CA GLU A 75 22.20 1.63 7.36
C GLU A 75 22.79 3.02 7.09
N ALA A 76 21.99 3.95 6.55
CA ALA A 76 22.42 5.32 6.29
C ALA A 76 22.86 6.04 7.57
N TYR A 77 22.09 5.89 8.66
CA TYR A 77 22.43 6.44 9.97
C TYR A 77 23.78 5.90 10.49
N LEU A 78 24.00 4.58 10.39
CA LEU A 78 25.24 3.97 10.86
C LEU A 78 26.44 4.36 10.02
N LYS A 79 26.31 4.44 8.68
CA LYS A 79 27.37 4.93 7.80
C LYS A 79 27.82 6.34 8.18
N GLU A 80 26.86 7.23 8.42
CA GLU A 80 27.15 8.61 8.88
C GLU A 80 27.82 8.65 10.27
N ARG A 81 27.47 7.70 11.15
CA ARG A 81 28.06 7.58 12.49
C ARG A 81 29.49 7.04 12.45
N CYS A 82 29.76 6.02 11.64
CA CYS A 82 31.10 5.48 11.43
C CYS A 82 32.02 6.54 10.83
N GLN A 83 31.59 7.21 9.76
CA GLN A 83 32.38 8.25 9.10
C GLN A 83 32.78 9.38 10.06
N ARG A 84 31.83 9.90 10.86
CA ARG A 84 32.10 10.95 11.85
C ARG A 84 33.06 10.54 12.97
N ARG A 85 33.24 9.24 13.21
CA ARG A 85 34.15 8.71 14.22
C ARG A 85 35.52 8.39 13.66
N GLU A 86 35.60 7.87 12.44
CA GLU A 86 36.87 7.59 11.76
C GLU A 86 37.73 8.85 11.58
N ASP A 87 37.11 10.03 11.46
CA ASP A 87 37.80 11.32 11.36
C ASP A 87 38.42 11.83 12.70
N LYS A 88 38.31 11.09 13.81
CA LYS A 88 38.75 11.51 15.15
C LYS A 88 39.74 10.51 15.75
N GLU A 89 40.59 10.99 16.66
CA GLU A 89 41.34 10.09 17.55
C GLU A 89 40.37 9.31 18.43
N LEU A 90 40.44 7.97 18.37
CA LEU A 90 39.48 7.08 19.02
C LEU A 90 39.98 6.67 20.41
N SER A 91 39.08 6.73 21.39
CA SER A 91 39.25 5.97 22.63
C SER A 91 39.11 4.47 22.37
N LYS A 92 39.64 3.62 23.25
CA LYS A 92 39.46 2.16 23.18
C LYS A 92 37.97 1.77 23.14
N ASP A 93 37.14 2.43 23.95
CA ASP A 93 35.69 2.20 23.97
C ASP A 93 35.05 2.61 22.63
N ASP A 94 35.58 3.65 21.99
CA ASP A 94 35.10 4.09 20.69
C ASP A 94 35.49 3.12 19.57
N GLU A 95 36.66 2.48 19.65
CA GLU A 95 37.07 1.41 18.72
C GLU A 95 36.17 0.18 18.84
N GLU A 96 35.80 -0.23 20.06
CA GLU A 96 34.88 -1.34 20.29
C GLU A 96 33.49 -1.03 19.73
N GLN A 97 32.98 0.19 19.96
CA GLN A 97 31.71 0.64 19.40
C GLN A 97 31.73 0.70 17.87
N LEU A 98 32.83 1.16 17.28
CA LEU A 98 33.01 1.23 15.82
C LEU A 98 33.03 -0.18 15.20
N LYS A 99 33.73 -1.13 15.82
CA LYS A 99 33.70 -2.54 15.41
C LYS A 99 32.29 -3.13 15.50
N ALA A 100 31.53 -2.81 16.54
CA ALA A 100 30.15 -3.25 16.68
C ALA A 100 29.26 -2.67 15.56
N TRP A 101 29.41 -1.39 15.21
CA TRP A 101 28.67 -0.77 14.09
C TRP A 101 29.04 -1.36 12.74
N HIS A 102 30.33 -1.65 12.47
CA HIS A 102 30.70 -2.33 11.23
C HIS A 102 30.12 -3.73 11.13
N LYS A 103 30.05 -4.45 12.27
CA LYS A 103 29.38 -5.75 12.31
C LYS A 103 27.89 -5.60 11.99
N GLU A 104 27.21 -4.65 12.62
CA GLU A 104 25.79 -4.36 12.36
C GLU A 104 25.56 -3.95 10.89
N LEU A 105 26.42 -3.13 10.29
CA LEU A 105 26.35 -2.76 8.87
C LEU A 105 26.43 -3.98 7.95
N ASN A 106 27.29 -4.95 8.24
CA ASN A 106 27.36 -6.19 7.47
C ASN A 106 26.08 -7.02 7.60
N GLU A 107 25.51 -7.09 8.79
CA GLU A 107 24.22 -7.78 9.04
C GLU A 107 23.07 -7.08 8.31
N LEU A 108 23.02 -5.74 8.35
CA LEU A 108 22.04 -4.94 7.62
C LEU A 108 22.12 -5.18 6.11
N ASN A 109 23.31 -5.22 5.52
CA ASN A 109 23.48 -5.49 4.10
C ASN A 109 22.87 -6.86 3.70
N VAL A 110 23.08 -7.89 4.50
CA VAL A 110 22.47 -9.22 4.29
C VAL A 110 20.94 -9.16 4.40
N ASN A 111 20.42 -8.43 5.38
CA ASN A 111 18.97 -8.29 5.59
C ASN A 111 18.29 -7.45 4.49
N ILE A 112 18.94 -6.38 4.01
CA ILE A 112 18.47 -5.58 2.88
C ILE A 112 18.37 -6.48 1.64
N TRP A 113 19.42 -7.23 1.33
CA TRP A 113 19.39 -8.16 0.20
C TRP A 113 18.30 -9.23 0.33
N ARG A 114 18.08 -9.77 1.53
CA ARG A 114 17.01 -10.74 1.79
C ARG A 114 15.63 -10.13 1.54
N THR A 115 15.36 -8.97 2.11
CA THR A 115 14.07 -8.27 1.96
C THR A 115 13.82 -7.85 0.51
N GLU A 116 14.85 -7.45 -0.25
CA GLU A 116 14.72 -7.20 -1.69
C GLU A 116 14.31 -8.45 -2.47
N ARG A 117 14.91 -9.60 -2.15
CA ARG A 117 14.53 -10.89 -2.77
C ARG A 117 13.12 -11.30 -2.43
N GLU A 118 12.71 -11.14 -1.17
CA GLU A 118 11.35 -11.41 -0.72
C GLU A 118 10.35 -10.51 -1.45
N GLY A 119 10.63 -9.21 -1.54
CA GLY A 119 9.83 -8.26 -2.30
C GLY A 119 9.69 -8.65 -3.76
N TYR A 120 10.78 -9.08 -4.40
CA TYR A 120 10.73 -9.61 -5.77
C TYR A 120 9.84 -10.86 -5.88
N ILE A 121 9.98 -11.83 -4.97
CA ILE A 121 9.15 -13.05 -4.94
C ILE A 121 7.67 -12.70 -4.80
N TYR A 122 7.29 -11.81 -3.88
CA TYR A 122 5.90 -11.38 -3.72
C TYR A 122 5.39 -10.64 -4.95
N SER A 123 6.22 -9.79 -5.57
CA SER A 123 5.83 -9.05 -6.78
C SER A 123 5.46 -9.97 -7.96
N LEU A 124 6.12 -11.14 -8.07
CA LEU A 124 5.80 -12.14 -9.09
C LEU A 124 4.48 -12.86 -8.82
N LYS A 125 4.08 -12.96 -7.55
CA LYS A 125 2.81 -13.59 -7.15
C LYS A 125 1.60 -12.68 -7.38
N VAL A 126 1.79 -11.38 -7.53
CA VAL A 126 0.69 -10.43 -7.74
C VAL A 126 0.31 -10.39 -9.23
N PRO A 127 -0.86 -10.92 -9.63
CA PRO A 127 -1.29 -10.91 -11.02
C PRO A 127 -1.57 -9.48 -11.49
N SER A 128 -1.63 -9.30 -12.82
CA SER A 128 -2.15 -8.05 -13.39
C SER A 128 -3.61 -7.88 -12.98
N SER A 129 -3.84 -6.98 -12.02
CA SER A 129 -5.10 -6.86 -11.30
C SER A 129 -5.29 -5.44 -10.77
N PRO A 130 -6.51 -5.07 -10.33
CA PRO A 130 -6.75 -3.81 -9.63
C PRO A 130 -5.82 -3.62 -8.42
N TRP A 131 -5.49 -4.70 -7.71
CA TRP A 131 -4.56 -4.70 -6.58
C TRP A 131 -3.13 -4.34 -6.99
N ARG A 132 -2.64 -4.88 -8.11
CA ARG A 132 -1.33 -4.49 -8.66
C ARG A 132 -1.28 -3.02 -9.03
N ARG A 133 -2.35 -2.50 -9.65
CA ARG A 133 -2.45 -1.07 -9.98
C ARG A 133 -2.48 -0.21 -8.71
N ALA A 134 -3.23 -0.64 -7.69
CA ALA A 134 -3.28 0.02 -6.39
C ALA A 134 -1.88 0.13 -5.75
N LEU A 135 -1.11 -0.96 -5.78
CA LEU A 135 0.26 -1.01 -5.30
C LEU A 135 1.20 -0.09 -6.09
N LEU A 136 1.11 -0.07 -7.43
CA LEU A 136 1.94 0.81 -8.25
C LEU A 136 1.67 2.29 -7.94
N THR A 137 0.42 2.68 -7.72
CA THR A 137 0.08 4.04 -7.30
C THR A 137 0.69 4.39 -5.95
N ARG A 138 0.76 3.45 -4.99
CA ARG A 138 1.45 3.66 -3.70
C ARG A 138 2.92 4.05 -3.91
N LEU A 139 3.62 3.41 -4.86
CA LEU A 139 5.04 3.68 -5.12
C LEU A 139 5.26 5.11 -5.64
N VAL A 140 4.26 5.67 -6.31
CA VAL A 140 4.28 7.05 -6.83
C VAL A 140 3.77 8.05 -5.79
N HIS A 141 2.84 7.64 -4.94
CA HIS A 141 2.13 8.47 -3.97
C HIS A 141 2.25 7.87 -2.55
N PRO A 142 3.42 7.98 -1.90
CA PRO A 142 3.65 7.40 -0.58
C PRO A 142 2.78 8.01 0.53
N GLU A 143 2.21 9.19 0.34
CA GLU A 143 1.24 9.82 1.24
C GLU A 143 -0.10 9.05 1.40
N TRP A 144 -0.33 8.00 0.60
CA TRP A 144 -1.58 7.24 0.53
C TRP A 144 -2.06 6.59 1.84
N TYR A 145 -1.16 6.20 2.76
CA TYR A 145 -1.50 5.51 4.02
C TYR A 145 -1.67 6.46 5.21
N LEU A 146 -1.38 7.75 5.04
CA LEU A 146 -1.57 8.75 6.09
C LEU A 146 -3.04 9.18 6.24
N GLU A 147 -3.97 8.57 5.48
CA GLU A 147 -5.39 8.85 5.55
C GLU A 147 -6.24 7.57 5.75
N ASP A 148 -6.43 7.22 7.03
CA ASP A 148 -7.54 6.49 7.69
C ASP A 148 -8.02 5.10 7.22
N ALA A 149 -7.79 4.64 5.99
CA ALA A 149 -8.44 3.40 5.52
C ALA A 149 -7.79 2.09 6.02
N VAL A 150 -6.49 2.10 6.35
CA VAL A 150 -5.79 0.89 6.86
C VAL A 150 -5.76 0.85 8.40
N ALA A 151 -5.83 2.01 9.07
CA ALA A 151 -5.90 2.07 10.53
C ALA A 151 -7.16 1.40 11.12
N GLY A 152 -8.24 1.32 10.34
CA GLY A 152 -9.49 0.69 10.75
C GLY A 152 -9.53 -0.85 10.72
N THR A 153 -8.50 -1.52 10.18
CA THR A 153 -8.51 -3.01 10.02
C THR A 153 -7.47 -3.75 10.86
N VAL A 154 -6.55 -3.04 11.54
CA VAL A 154 -5.51 -3.69 12.37
C VAL A 154 -5.98 -3.97 13.81
N ASP A 155 -7.12 -3.43 14.26
CA ASP A 155 -7.47 -3.40 15.68
C ASP A 155 -8.43 -4.49 16.19
N VAL A 156 -8.74 -5.56 15.42
CA VAL A 156 -9.73 -6.58 15.89
C VAL A 156 -9.28 -8.04 15.80
N ALA A 157 -8.26 -8.40 15.01
CA ALA A 157 -7.97 -9.84 14.75
C ALA A 157 -6.71 -10.41 15.45
N SER A 158 -5.87 -9.58 16.07
CA SER A 158 -4.59 -10.03 16.63
C SER A 158 -4.53 -9.73 18.12
N GLY A 159 -5.08 -10.64 18.93
CA GLY A 159 -4.87 -10.71 20.38
C GLY A 159 -3.41 -11.05 20.73
N ARG A 160 -2.46 -10.22 20.30
CA ARG A 160 -1.09 -10.20 20.78
C ARG A 160 -0.87 -8.84 21.43
N GLU A 161 -0.63 -8.86 22.74
CA GLU A 161 -0.22 -7.70 23.53
C GLU A 161 0.93 -6.96 22.83
N ALA A 162 0.62 -5.82 22.22
CA ALA A 162 1.61 -4.87 21.75
C ALA A 162 2.20 -4.16 22.98
N ARG A 163 3.30 -4.71 23.52
CA ARG A 163 4.29 -3.91 24.25
C ARG A 163 5.22 -3.26 23.24
N ILE A 164 4.76 -2.20 22.56
CA ILE A 164 5.65 -1.23 21.92
C ILE A 164 5.09 0.15 22.25
N GLY A 165 5.91 0.96 22.90
CA GLY A 165 5.53 2.25 23.48
C GLY A 165 4.93 3.20 22.46
N LEU A 166 3.73 3.71 22.77
CA LEU A 166 3.08 4.79 22.08
C LEU A 166 3.97 6.04 22.03
N ILE A 167 4.11 6.64 20.85
CA ILE A 167 4.49 8.04 20.68
C ILE A 167 3.18 8.85 20.58
N PRO A 168 2.86 9.74 21.54
CA PRO A 168 1.53 10.32 21.68
C PRO A 168 1.39 11.69 21.00
N TRP A 169 1.05 11.75 19.70
CA TRP A 169 0.59 12.99 19.05
C TRP A 169 -0.39 12.74 17.89
N VAL A 170 -1.49 12.00 18.08
CA VAL A 170 -2.67 12.11 17.19
C VAL A 170 -3.94 11.79 17.98
N THR A 171 -4.48 12.76 18.72
CA THR A 171 -5.89 12.77 19.12
C THR A 171 -6.43 14.19 19.11
N ALA A 172 -6.92 14.64 17.96
CA ALA A 172 -7.82 15.79 17.89
C ALA A 172 -8.67 15.82 16.59
N ARG A 173 -9.92 15.37 16.75
CA ARG A 173 -11.15 16.13 16.48
C ARG A 173 -11.72 16.25 15.03
N VAL A 174 -12.84 15.53 14.87
CA VAL A 174 -14.21 15.92 14.41
C VAL A 174 -14.52 16.12 12.91
N SER A 175 -15.38 15.20 12.46
CA SER A 175 -16.64 15.36 11.70
C SER A 175 -16.83 16.58 10.79
N ALA A 176 -17.00 16.30 9.50
CA ALA A 176 -17.97 16.98 8.65
C ALA A 176 -18.31 16.09 7.43
N GLY A 177 -19.60 15.85 7.21
CA GLY A 177 -20.10 15.16 6.02
C GLY A 177 -19.92 16.03 4.77
N VAL A 178 -19.54 15.40 3.66
CA VAL A 178 -19.43 16.05 2.34
C VAL A 178 -20.22 15.25 1.31
N VAL A 179 -21.26 15.91 0.80
CA VAL A 179 -22.09 15.51 -0.34
C VAL A 179 -21.25 15.62 -1.61
N LEU A 180 -21.18 14.55 -2.40
CA LEU A 180 -20.44 14.51 -3.66
C LEU A 180 -21.26 15.17 -4.79
N GLY A 181 -20.85 16.37 -5.20
CA GLY A 181 -21.23 16.97 -6.48
C GLY A 181 -20.36 16.42 -7.61
N LEU A 182 -20.97 15.74 -8.57
CA LEU A 182 -20.36 15.29 -9.83
C LEU A 182 -21.13 15.91 -11.00
N GLU A 183 -20.78 17.14 -11.35
CA GLU A 183 -21.10 17.74 -12.64
C GLU A 183 -19.80 18.30 -13.21
N ASP A 184 -19.16 17.55 -14.12
CA ASP A 184 -18.53 18.16 -15.29
C ASP A 184 -18.12 17.12 -16.35
N SER A 185 -18.25 17.56 -17.58
CA SER A 185 -18.53 16.79 -18.79
C SER A 185 -17.30 16.44 -19.62
N SER A 186 -17.09 15.14 -19.91
CA SER A 186 -16.53 14.67 -21.19
C SER A 186 -16.73 13.16 -21.47
N PHE A 187 -17.68 12.49 -20.79
CA PHE A 187 -18.01 11.09 -21.06
C PHE A 187 -19.34 10.97 -21.80
N PRO A 188 -19.52 9.97 -22.70
CA PRO A 188 -20.79 9.78 -23.38
C PRO A 188 -21.89 9.58 -22.33
N LEU A 189 -22.93 10.41 -22.37
CA LEU A 189 -24.03 10.44 -21.39
C LEU A 189 -24.62 9.04 -21.09
N LYS A 190 -24.62 8.13 -22.08
CA LYS A 190 -25.08 6.75 -21.92
C LYS A 190 -24.20 5.89 -21.00
N VAL A 191 -22.88 6.13 -20.99
CA VAL A 191 -21.92 5.43 -20.12
C VAL A 191 -22.01 6.00 -18.70
N ILE A 192 -22.20 7.31 -18.56
CA ILE A 192 -22.43 7.95 -17.26
C ILE A 192 -23.75 7.44 -16.67
N ASP A 193 -24.84 7.36 -17.43
CA ASP A 193 -26.11 6.84 -16.94
C ASP A 193 -26.06 5.35 -16.60
N TRP A 194 -25.33 4.54 -17.38
CA TRP A 194 -25.09 3.14 -17.05
C TRP A 194 -24.25 3.02 -15.77
N LEU A 195 -23.16 3.78 -15.64
CA LEU A 195 -22.34 3.81 -14.44
C LEU A 195 -23.10 4.34 -13.24
N LYS A 196 -23.95 5.37 -13.39
CA LYS A 196 -24.80 5.90 -12.33
C LYS A 196 -25.81 4.85 -11.87
N ARG A 197 -26.46 4.13 -12.79
CA ARG A 197 -27.37 3.02 -12.41
C ARG A 197 -26.63 1.88 -11.72
N VAL A 198 -25.48 1.49 -12.24
CA VAL A 198 -24.63 0.45 -11.63
C VAL A 198 -24.09 0.91 -10.27
N LEU A 199 -23.67 2.16 -10.10
CA LEU A 199 -23.17 2.71 -8.84
C LEU A 199 -24.27 2.96 -7.81
N ILE A 200 -25.48 3.36 -8.24
CA ILE A 200 -26.64 3.59 -7.36
C ILE A 200 -27.22 2.26 -6.87
N GLU A 201 -27.17 1.19 -7.67
CA GLU A 201 -27.57 -0.15 -7.21
C GLU A 201 -26.44 -0.90 -6.45
N MET A 202 -25.25 -0.29 -6.32
CA MET A 202 -24.06 -0.86 -5.64
C MET A 202 -23.56 -0.02 -4.45
N LEU A 203 -24.37 0.90 -3.94
CA LEU A 203 -24.20 1.64 -2.69
C LEU A 203 -25.38 1.33 -1.78
#